data_AF-A0A1G3KLB3-F1
#
_entry.id   AF-A0A1G3KLB3-F1
#
_cell.length_a   1.000
_cell.length_b   1.000
_cell.length_c   1.000
_cell.angle_alpha   90.00
_cell.angle_beta   90.00
_cell.angle_gamma   90.00
#
_symmetry.space_group_name_H-M   'P 1'
#
loop_
_entity.id
_entity.type
_entity.pdbx_description
1 polymer ?
#
loop_
_entity_poly.entity_id
_entity_poly.type
_entity_poly.pdbx_seq_one_letter_code
_entity_poly.pdbx_strand_id
1 'polypeptide(L)'
;MPGLRVRSDGWTAARTRVFLATLGKTGCVSDAARIAGVSRTSVNRSRALFPPFDKACDAAIARALRGLEAVAYERAVEGRETVILRDGKEVERRIVPSDAMLGLLIKRGDLKNGRDVQLTAEEAAAYELPEAVRHRFLSRAEYFGGMVFDGFRDDPDGGKSQGPTSEETDEAILSRLAILRKQRGWGRLLCEECGGPADGEE
;
A
#
# COMPACT_ATOMS: atom_id res chain seq x y z
N MET A 1 -24.22 20.00 6.81
CA MET A 1 -23.56 19.59 8.07
C MET A 1 -24.58 18.89 8.96
N PRO A 2 -24.28 17.75 9.59
CA PRO A 2 -25.17 17.13 10.57
C PRO A 2 -25.30 18.05 11.79
N GLY A 3 -26.53 18.47 12.11
CA GLY A 3 -26.75 19.43 13.19
C GLY A 3 -28.13 20.11 13.26
N LEU A 4 -29.17 19.59 12.62
CA LEU A 4 -30.45 20.30 12.46
C LEU A 4 -31.54 19.90 13.47
N ARG A 5 -31.31 18.90 14.33
CA ARG A 5 -32.27 18.50 15.37
C ARG A 5 -31.56 18.27 16.71
N VAL A 6 -31.95 19.05 17.71
CA VAL A 6 -31.51 18.86 19.10
C VAL A 6 -32.22 17.63 19.66
N ARG A 7 -31.56 16.47 19.54
CA ARG A 7 -31.87 15.27 20.33
C ARG A 7 -30.70 14.99 21.25
N SER A 8 -30.94 14.39 22.42
CA SER A 8 -29.88 14.03 23.38
C SER A 8 -28.83 13.07 22.78
N ASP A 9 -29.27 12.20 21.86
CA ASP A 9 -28.46 11.24 21.09
C ASP A 9 -28.02 11.78 19.70
N GLY A 10 -28.36 13.03 19.38
CA GLY A 10 -28.23 13.60 18.05
C GLY A 10 -26.88 14.26 17.76
N TRP A 11 -26.67 14.58 16.49
CA TRP A 11 -25.55 15.41 16.06
C TRP A 11 -25.81 16.87 16.43
N THR A 12 -24.84 17.47 17.12
CA THR A 12 -24.78 18.92 17.40
C THR A 12 -23.52 19.49 16.78
N ALA A 13 -23.49 20.80 16.54
CA ALA A 13 -22.29 21.47 16.03
C ALA A 13 -21.05 21.27 16.94
N ALA A 14 -21.26 21.14 18.25
CA ALA A 14 -20.20 20.80 19.20
C ALA A 14 -19.66 19.38 18.96
N ARG A 15 -20.53 18.37 18.88
CA ARG A 15 -20.13 16.98 18.60
C ARG A 15 -19.46 16.84 17.24
N THR A 16 -19.96 17.53 16.21
CA THR A 16 -19.35 17.56 14.87
C THR A 16 -17.92 18.11 14.91
N ARG A 17 -17.68 19.20 15.64
CA ARG A 17 -16.33 19.77 15.81
C ARG A 17 -15.40 18.81 16.55
N VAL A 18 -15.85 18.23 17.67
CA VAL A 18 -15.06 17.27 18.46
C VAL A 18 -14.72 16.03 17.62
N PHE A 19 -15.71 15.51 16.87
CA PHE A 19 -15.54 14.37 15.98
C PHE A 19 -14.47 14.64 14.91
N LEU A 20 -14.63 15.72 14.13
CA LEU A 20 -13.70 16.05 13.04
C LEU A 20 -12.30 16.37 13.57
N ALA A 21 -12.19 17.06 14.70
CA ALA A 21 -10.90 17.35 15.32
C ALA A 21 -10.18 16.09 15.80
N THR A 22 -10.93 15.15 16.40
CA THR A 22 -10.38 13.87 16.87
C THR A 22 -10.00 12.97 15.70
N LEU A 23 -10.87 12.88 14.69
CA LEU A 23 -10.60 12.14 13.46
C LEU A 23 -9.35 12.67 12.75
N GLY A 24 -9.16 13.99 12.72
CA GLY A 24 -7.97 14.62 12.15
C GLY A 24 -6.67 14.40 12.91
N LYS A 25 -6.74 13.93 14.16
CA LYS A 25 -5.58 13.58 14.98
C LYS A 25 -5.26 12.09 14.91
N THR A 26 -6.28 11.23 14.97
CA THR A 26 -6.10 9.79 15.14
C THR A 26 -6.30 8.99 13.85
N GLY A 27 -7.09 9.49 12.90
CA GLY A 27 -7.52 8.73 11.72
C GLY A 27 -8.50 7.60 12.03
N CYS A 28 -8.88 7.40 13.30
CA CYS A 28 -9.75 6.31 13.74
C CYS A 28 -11.19 6.81 13.93
N VAL A 29 -12.10 6.35 13.06
CA VAL A 29 -13.53 6.72 13.12
C VAL A 29 -14.19 6.24 14.41
N SER A 30 -13.84 5.04 14.90
CA SER A 30 -14.42 4.48 16.13
C SER A 30 -14.05 5.32 17.35
N ASP A 31 -12.79 5.74 17.47
CA ASP A 31 -12.34 6.59 18.58
C ASP A 31 -12.92 7.99 18.50
N ALA A 32 -12.94 8.58 17.30
CA ALA A 32 -13.56 9.88 17.07
C ALA A 32 -15.06 9.86 17.44
N ALA A 33 -15.78 8.80 17.09
CA ALA A 33 -17.19 8.62 17.43
C ALA A 33 -17.40 8.51 18.95
N ARG A 34 -16.60 7.66 19.61
CA ARG A 34 -16.61 7.49 21.07
C ARG A 34 -16.37 8.81 21.80
N ILE A 35 -15.34 9.57 21.39
CA ILE A 35 -14.97 10.85 22.02
C ILE A 35 -16.03 11.93 21.75
N ALA A 36 -16.65 11.95 20.57
CA ALA A 36 -17.73 12.87 20.26
C ALA A 36 -19.08 12.47 20.87
N GLY A 37 -19.17 11.32 21.53
CA GLY A 37 -20.40 10.82 22.14
C GLY A 37 -21.48 10.46 21.10
N VAL A 38 -21.07 9.94 19.94
CA VAL A 38 -21.97 9.46 18.87
C VAL A 38 -21.66 8.00 18.52
N SER A 39 -22.65 7.27 18.03
CA SER A 39 -22.41 5.90 17.56
C SER A 39 -21.75 5.90 16.18
N ARG A 40 -20.94 4.86 15.90
CA ARG A 40 -20.33 4.66 14.58
C ARG A 40 -21.37 4.52 13.46
N THR A 41 -22.50 3.88 13.76
CA THR A 41 -23.63 3.78 12.81
C THR A 41 -24.23 5.15 12.47
N SER A 42 -24.33 6.05 13.46
CA SER A 42 -24.78 7.44 13.23
C SER A 42 -23.79 8.22 12.37
N VAL A 43 -22.48 8.01 12.54
CA VAL A 43 -21.44 8.61 11.67
C VAL A 43 -21.62 8.18 10.22
N ASN A 44 -21.71 6.87 9.96
CA ASN A 44 -21.86 6.36 8.59
C ASN A 44 -23.13 6.87 7.92
N ARG A 45 -24.25 6.87 8.65
CA ARG A 45 -25.51 7.46 8.19
C ARG A 45 -25.36 8.95 7.86
N SER A 46 -24.68 9.71 8.72
CA SER A 46 -24.45 11.14 8.49
C SER A 46 -23.51 11.43 7.33
N ARG A 47 -22.52 10.57 7.08
CA ARG A 47 -21.68 10.65 5.87
C ARG A 47 -22.52 10.48 4.61
N ALA A 48 -23.39 9.47 4.58
CA ALA A 48 -24.28 9.23 3.43
C ALA A 48 -25.31 10.36 3.20
N LEU A 49 -25.87 10.92 4.27
CA LEU A 49 -26.92 11.95 4.17
C LEU A 49 -26.39 13.37 3.92
N PHE A 50 -25.15 13.67 4.30
CA PHE A 50 -24.60 15.03 4.26
C PHE A 50 -23.25 15.05 3.52
N PRO A 51 -23.25 15.27 2.19
CA PRO A 51 -22.02 15.34 1.40
C PRO A 51 -20.94 16.32 1.93
N PRO A 52 -21.30 17.51 2.48
CA PRO A 52 -20.29 18.40 3.06
C PRO A 52 -19.60 17.83 4.30
N PHE A 53 -20.30 16.98 5.07
CA PHE A 53 -19.73 16.32 6.24
C PHE A 53 -18.84 15.15 5.83
N ASP A 54 -19.24 14.41 4.80
CA ASP A 54 -18.42 13.36 4.20
C ASP A 54 -17.06 13.92 3.73
N LYS A 55 -17.09 15.01 2.95
CA LYS A 55 -15.89 15.73 2.51
C LYS A 55 -15.02 16.21 3.68
N ALA A 56 -15.64 16.69 4.76
CA ALA A 56 -14.93 17.09 5.97
C ALA A 56 -14.27 15.90 6.68
N CYS A 57 -14.91 14.72 6.68
CA CYS A 57 -14.33 13.49 7.20
C CYS A 57 -13.11 13.06 6.38
N ASP A 58 -13.20 13.11 5.06
CA ASP A 58 -12.09 12.75 4.18
C ASP A 58 -10.89 13.70 4.36
N ALA A 59 -11.15 15.01 4.47
CA ALA A 59 -10.11 15.99 4.78
C ALA A 59 -9.46 15.75 6.15
N ALA A 60 -10.24 15.36 7.16
CA ALA A 60 -9.73 14.99 8.48
C ALA A 60 -8.88 13.71 8.41
N ILE A 61 -9.33 12.67 7.71
CA ILE A 61 -8.56 11.44 7.51
C ILE A 61 -7.25 11.75 6.79
N ALA A 62 -7.28 12.52 5.71
CA ALA A 62 -6.07 12.95 4.99
C ALA A 62 -5.09 13.71 5.89
N ARG A 63 -5.58 14.52 6.82
CA ARG A 63 -4.74 15.20 7.82
C ARG A 63 -4.10 14.20 8.80
N ALA A 64 -4.85 13.24 9.31
CA ALA A 64 -4.33 12.24 10.24
C ALA A 64 -3.29 11.33 9.58
N LEU A 65 -3.51 11.00 8.31
CA LEU A 65 -2.59 10.16 7.53
C LEU A 65 -1.19 10.77 7.43
N ARG A 66 -1.05 12.10 7.28
CA ARG A 66 0.27 12.75 7.27
C ARG A 66 1.07 12.51 8.55
N GLY A 67 0.40 12.57 9.71
CA GLY A 67 1.04 12.30 11.00
C GLY A 67 1.40 10.83 11.17
N LEU A 68 0.50 9.93 10.77
CA LEU A 68 0.74 8.48 10.81
C LEU A 68 1.87 8.06 9.86
N GLU A 69 1.98 8.70 8.69
CA GLU A 69 3.06 8.49 7.73
C GLU A 69 4.41 8.93 8.30
N ALA A 70 4.48 10.10 8.97
CA ALA A 70 5.70 10.55 9.64
C ALA A 70 6.16 9.57 10.74
N VAL A 71 5.23 9.14 11.61
CA VAL A 71 5.53 8.15 12.67
C VAL A 71 5.91 6.79 12.07
N ALA A 72 5.27 6.38 10.99
CA ALA A 72 5.61 5.16 10.28
C ALA A 72 7.02 5.24 9.69
N TYR A 73 7.42 6.39 9.12
CA TYR A 73 8.75 6.62 8.57
C TYR A 73 9.81 6.56 9.66
N GLU A 74 9.61 7.27 10.78
CA GLU A 74 10.49 7.22 11.96
C GLU A 74 10.69 5.76 12.42
N ARG A 75 9.59 5.00 12.58
CA ARG A 75 9.66 3.59 12.99
C ARG A 75 10.30 2.67 11.94
N ALA A 76 10.18 3.01 10.66
CA ALA A 76 10.75 2.23 9.57
C ALA A 76 12.26 2.46 9.45
N VAL A 77 12.71 3.70 9.60
CA VAL A 77 14.10 4.12 9.38
C VAL A 77 14.91 4.14 10.67
N GLU A 78 14.45 4.85 11.68
CA GLU A 78 15.16 4.99 12.97
C GLU A 78 14.95 3.74 13.83
N GLY A 79 13.78 3.11 13.71
CA GLY A 79 13.43 1.90 14.44
C GLY A 79 12.84 2.16 15.82
N ARG A 80 12.35 1.09 16.45
CA ARG A 80 11.72 1.17 17.78
C ARG A 80 12.61 0.54 18.83
N GLU A 81 12.84 1.25 19.93
CA GLU A 81 13.49 0.69 21.10
C GLU A 81 12.65 -0.46 21.67
N THR A 82 13.27 -1.63 21.76
CA THR A 82 12.68 -2.83 22.34
C THR A 82 13.56 -3.27 23.49
N VAL A 83 12.98 -3.20 24.69
CA VAL A 83 13.60 -3.69 25.92
C VAL A 83 13.18 -5.15 26.13
N ILE A 84 14.17 -6.03 26.23
CA ILE A 84 13.99 -7.45 26.51
C ILE A 84 14.22 -7.66 28.01
N LEU A 85 13.13 -7.97 28.71
CA LEU A 85 13.16 -8.33 30.12
C LEU A 85 13.22 -9.86 30.27
N ARG A 86 14.12 -10.36 31.13
CA ARG A 86 14.07 -11.74 31.63
C ARG A 86 14.12 -11.71 33.15
N ASP A 87 13.26 -12.49 33.79
CA ASP A 87 13.14 -12.56 35.25
C ASP A 87 12.96 -11.19 35.93
N GLY A 88 12.21 -10.29 35.28
CA GLY A 88 11.96 -8.93 35.78
C GLY A 88 13.15 -7.97 35.71
N LYS A 89 14.28 -8.39 35.12
CA LYS A 89 15.47 -7.56 34.90
C LYS A 89 15.64 -7.26 33.41
N GLU A 90 16.05 -6.03 33.10
CA GLU A 90 16.42 -5.63 31.75
C GLU A 90 17.71 -6.33 31.35
N VAL A 91 17.62 -7.19 30.33
CA VAL A 91 18.74 -7.98 29.81
C VAL A 91 19.33 -7.31 28.59
N GLU A 92 18.49 -6.72 27.75
CA GLU A 92 18.93 -6.17 26.47
C GLU A 92 18.00 -5.04 26.02
N ARG A 93 18.60 -4.04 25.38
CA ARG A 93 17.90 -2.92 24.75
C ARG A 93 18.44 -2.79 23.34
N ARG A 94 17.56 -2.95 22.37
CA ARG A 94 17.91 -2.82 20.95
C ARG A 94 16.93 -1.94 20.22
N ILE A 95 17.44 -1.13 19.31
CA ILE A 95 16.64 -0.34 18.38
C ILE A 95 16.59 -1.13 17.08
N VAL A 96 15.39 -1.48 16.63
CA VAL A 96 15.20 -2.30 15.43
C VAL A 96 14.32 -1.54 14.44
N PRO A 97 14.87 -1.16 13.27
CA PRO A 97 14.11 -0.67 12.11
C PRO A 97 13.05 -1.69 11.66
N SER A 98 11.94 -1.21 11.10
CA SER A 98 10.83 -2.08 10.71
C SER A 98 10.68 -2.20 9.19
N ASP A 99 11.17 -3.31 8.64
CA ASP A 99 11.05 -3.63 7.20
C ASP A 99 9.60 -3.75 6.74
N ALA A 100 8.70 -4.21 7.63
CA ALA A 100 7.28 -4.29 7.34
C ALA A 100 6.66 -2.89 7.15
N MET A 101 7.01 -1.93 8.02
CA MET A 101 6.54 -0.54 7.89
C MET A 101 7.19 0.14 6.68
N LEU A 102 8.48 -0.12 6.43
CA LEU A 102 9.18 0.36 5.24
C LEU A 102 8.49 -0.13 3.96
N GLY A 103 8.20 -1.43 3.86
CA GLY A 103 7.51 -2.01 2.72
C GLY A 103 6.09 -1.45 2.52
N LEU A 104 5.36 -1.16 3.61
CA LEU A 104 4.05 -0.49 3.53
C LEU A 104 4.15 0.95 3.04
N LEU A 105 5.17 1.69 3.49
CA LEU A 105 5.44 3.05 3.02
C LEU A 105 5.82 3.07 1.55
N ILE A 106 6.64 2.12 1.09
CA ILE A 106 6.98 1.99 -0.34
C ILE A 106 5.74 1.69 -1.18
N LYS A 107 4.89 0.75 -0.73
CA LYS A 107 3.63 0.40 -1.41
C LYS A 107 2.62 1.56 -1.46
N ARG A 108 2.73 2.51 -0.52
CA ARG A 108 1.82 3.65 -0.39
C ARG A 108 2.39 4.92 -1.02
N GLY A 109 3.70 5.09 -0.98
CA GLY A 109 4.44 6.32 -1.25
C GLY A 109 4.66 6.59 -2.72
N ASP A 110 5.05 5.61 -3.54
CA ASP A 110 5.46 5.93 -4.92
C ASP A 110 5.26 4.84 -5.98
N LEU A 111 4.64 3.70 -5.65
CA LEU A 111 4.32 2.66 -6.65
C LEU A 111 2.83 2.53 -6.99
N LYS A 112 1.97 3.40 -6.45
CA LYS A 112 0.50 3.35 -6.68
C LYS A 112 -0.10 4.50 -7.48
N ASN A 113 0.68 5.51 -7.86
CA ASN A 113 0.23 6.48 -8.88
C ASN A 113 0.33 5.90 -10.30
N GLY A 114 1.03 4.78 -10.46
CA GLY A 114 0.58 3.80 -11.44
C GLY A 114 -0.79 3.32 -11.00
N ARG A 115 -1.85 3.92 -11.55
CA ARG A 115 -3.02 3.10 -11.88
C ARG A 115 -2.44 1.83 -12.52
N ASP A 116 -2.96 0.65 -12.18
CA ASP A 116 -2.71 -0.55 -12.99
C ASP A 116 -3.32 -0.30 -14.38
N VAL A 117 -2.75 0.62 -15.15
CA VAL A 117 -3.00 0.80 -16.56
C VAL A 117 -2.18 -0.30 -17.17
N GLN A 118 -2.87 -1.35 -17.59
CA GLN A 118 -2.33 -2.27 -18.56
C GLN A 118 -2.09 -1.43 -19.83
N LEU A 119 -0.91 -0.83 -19.92
CA LEU A 119 -0.47 -0.14 -21.13
C LEU A 119 -0.23 -1.22 -22.18
N THR A 120 -0.71 -0.98 -23.39
CA THR A 120 -0.27 -1.77 -24.53
C THR A 120 1.23 -1.60 -24.76
N ALA A 121 1.88 -2.51 -25.49
CA ALA A 121 3.32 -2.45 -25.73
C ALA A 121 3.75 -1.11 -26.38
N GLU A 122 2.90 -0.55 -27.24
CA GLU A 122 3.12 0.73 -27.90
C GLU A 122 2.98 1.91 -26.94
N GLU A 123 1.97 1.91 -26.07
CA GLU A 123 1.77 2.96 -25.06
C GLU A 123 2.86 2.94 -23.99
N ALA A 124 3.35 1.76 -23.60
CA ALA A 124 4.46 1.62 -22.64
C ALA A 124 5.78 2.16 -23.23
N ALA A 125 6.03 1.92 -24.51
CA ALA A 125 7.21 2.43 -25.20
C ALA A 125 7.20 3.97 -25.34
N ALA A 126 6.02 4.57 -25.47
CA ALA A 126 5.83 6.02 -25.58
C ALA A 126 5.65 6.74 -24.23
N TYR A 127 5.55 6.00 -23.13
CA TYR A 127 5.28 6.59 -21.81
C TYR A 127 6.52 7.24 -21.21
N GLU A 128 6.58 8.57 -21.29
CA GLU A 128 7.58 9.36 -20.57
C GLU A 128 7.10 9.70 -19.16
N LEU A 129 7.89 9.30 -18.15
CA LEU A 129 7.62 9.65 -16.76
C LEU A 129 7.71 11.18 -16.57
N PRO A 130 6.73 11.83 -15.94
CA PRO A 130 6.81 13.25 -15.63
C PRO A 130 8.09 13.59 -14.87
N GLU A 131 8.74 14.70 -15.21
CA GLU A 131 10.03 15.09 -14.63
C GLU A 131 10.01 15.15 -13.09
N ALA A 132 8.88 15.58 -12.52
CA ALA A 132 8.65 15.65 -11.08
C ALA A 132 8.72 14.30 -10.35
N VAL A 133 8.61 13.18 -11.06
CA VAL A 133 8.67 11.82 -10.48
C VAL A 133 9.79 10.96 -11.06
N ARG A 134 10.44 11.38 -12.16
CA ARG A 134 11.52 10.64 -12.82
C ARG A 134 12.63 10.21 -11.87
N HIS A 135 12.99 11.07 -10.90
CA HIS A 135 14.01 10.79 -9.89
C HIS A 135 13.65 9.67 -8.89
N ARG A 136 12.40 9.21 -8.87
CA ARG A 136 11.91 8.19 -7.93
C ARG A 136 11.96 6.78 -8.52
N PHE A 137 12.19 6.65 -9.82
CA PHE A 137 12.20 5.38 -10.52
C PHE A 137 13.59 5.14 -11.10
N LEU A 138 14.12 3.92 -10.90
CA LEU A 138 15.27 3.43 -11.64
C LEU A 138 14.77 2.91 -13.00
N SER A 139 15.34 3.41 -14.08
CA SER A 139 15.15 2.78 -15.39
C SER A 139 15.69 1.34 -15.37
N ARG A 140 15.23 0.51 -16.33
CA ARG A 140 15.74 -0.86 -16.46
C ARG A 140 17.27 -0.89 -16.57
N ALA A 141 17.85 0.05 -17.31
CA ALA A 141 19.30 0.18 -17.45
C ALA A 141 19.98 0.58 -16.14
N GLU A 142 19.41 1.49 -15.35
CA GLU A 142 19.98 1.89 -14.05
C GLU A 142 19.83 0.78 -13.00
N TYR A 143 18.71 0.05 -12.99
CA TYR A 143 18.50 -1.08 -12.08
C TYR A 143 19.53 -2.19 -12.31
N PHE A 144 19.75 -2.59 -13.56
CA PHE A 144 20.73 -3.62 -13.92
C PHE A 144 22.17 -3.09 -13.99
N GLY A 145 22.36 -1.77 -14.06
CA GLY A 145 23.66 -1.11 -13.95
C GLY A 145 24.28 -1.23 -12.56
N GLY A 146 23.47 -1.54 -11.53
CA GLY A 146 23.92 -1.74 -10.16
C GLY A 146 24.02 -0.46 -9.34
N MET A 147 23.75 -0.55 -8.04
CA MET A 147 24.15 0.48 -7.07
C MET A 147 25.49 0.10 -6.46
N VAL A 148 26.56 0.84 -6.79
CA VAL A 148 27.87 0.65 -6.20
C VAL A 148 27.94 1.44 -4.90
N PHE A 149 28.02 0.76 -3.75
CA PHE A 149 28.32 1.40 -2.48
C PHE A 149 29.84 1.54 -2.32
N ASP A 150 30.31 2.64 -1.71
CA ASP A 150 31.72 3.06 -1.58
C ASP A 150 32.71 2.01 -0.98
N GLY A 151 32.23 0.83 -0.57
CA GLY A 151 33.03 -0.26 0.02
C GLY A 151 33.40 -1.42 -0.91
N PHE A 152 32.89 -1.49 -2.14
CA PHE A 152 33.15 -2.62 -3.06
C PHE A 152 34.15 -2.23 -4.17
N ARG A 153 35.28 -1.64 -3.77
CA ARG A 153 36.21 -0.95 -4.68
C ARG A 153 37.10 -1.88 -5.53
N ASP A 154 37.16 -3.18 -5.19
CA ASP A 154 38.10 -4.12 -5.79
C ASP A 154 37.48 -5.21 -6.68
N ASP A 155 36.16 -5.19 -6.91
CA ASP A 155 35.50 -6.11 -7.85
C ASP A 155 34.94 -5.31 -9.06
N PRO A 156 35.52 -5.45 -10.26
CA PRO A 156 35.07 -4.74 -11.46
C PRO A 156 33.66 -5.14 -11.92
N ASP A 157 33.15 -6.27 -11.41
CA ASP A 157 31.81 -6.81 -11.67
C ASP A 157 30.87 -6.69 -10.46
N GLY A 158 31.38 -6.15 -9.34
CA GLY A 158 30.70 -5.98 -8.06
C GLY A 158 29.58 -4.93 -8.08
N GLY A 159 28.50 -5.25 -8.78
CA GLY A 159 27.30 -4.43 -8.88
C GLY A 159 26.51 -4.65 -10.16
N LYS A 160 27.13 -5.17 -11.23
CA LYS A 160 26.47 -5.35 -12.53
C LYS A 160 25.77 -6.70 -12.58
N SER A 161 24.50 -6.75 -12.20
CA SER A 161 23.67 -7.89 -12.58
C SER A 161 23.28 -7.73 -14.05
N GLN A 162 23.77 -8.59 -14.95
CA GLN A 162 23.20 -8.65 -16.29
C GLN A 162 21.70 -8.94 -16.16
N GLY A 163 20.87 -8.03 -16.69
CA GLY A 163 19.43 -8.25 -16.69
C GLY A 163 19.07 -9.43 -17.60
N PRO A 164 18.00 -10.17 -17.28
CA PRO A 164 17.57 -11.28 -18.12
C PRO A 164 17.24 -10.76 -19.52
N THR A 165 17.71 -11.51 -20.50
CA THR A 165 17.36 -11.30 -21.90
C THR A 165 15.86 -11.58 -22.12
N SER A 166 15.32 -11.13 -23.25
CA SER A 166 13.91 -11.41 -23.59
C SER A 166 13.64 -12.91 -23.66
N GLU A 167 14.58 -13.68 -24.21
CA GLU A 167 14.48 -15.14 -24.33
C GLU A 167 14.46 -15.84 -22.97
N GLU A 168 15.34 -15.43 -22.04
CA GLU A 168 15.35 -15.96 -20.66
C GLU A 168 14.08 -15.58 -19.88
N THR A 169 13.53 -14.39 -20.15
CA THR A 169 12.26 -13.94 -19.54
C THR A 169 11.09 -14.76 -20.07
N ASP A 170 11.05 -15.02 -21.38
CA ASP A 170 10.02 -15.83 -22.03
C ASP A 170 10.07 -17.28 -21.54
N GLU A 171 11.26 -17.87 -21.40
CA GLU A 171 11.45 -19.21 -20.83
C GLU A 171 10.98 -19.28 -19.36
N ALA A 172 11.29 -18.27 -18.55
CA ALA A 172 10.82 -18.17 -17.17
C ALA A 172 9.29 -18.03 -17.09
N ILE A 173 8.67 -17.28 -18.00
CA ILE A 173 7.20 -17.16 -18.08
C ILE A 173 6.57 -18.48 -18.50
N LEU A 174 7.12 -19.15 -19.52
CA LEU A 174 6.60 -20.43 -20.01
C LEU A 174 6.70 -21.54 -18.95
N SER A 175 7.83 -21.62 -18.24
CA SER A 175 7.99 -22.56 -17.12
C SER A 175 7.01 -22.27 -15.99
N ARG A 176 6.78 -20.99 -15.66
CA ARG A 176 5.79 -20.58 -14.66
C ARG A 176 4.36 -20.90 -15.08
N LEU A 177 4.02 -20.68 -16.35
CA LEU A 177 2.72 -21.03 -16.94
C LEU A 177 2.46 -22.53 -16.90
N ALA A 178 3.48 -23.36 -17.18
CA ALA A 178 3.35 -24.82 -17.09
C ALA A 178 3.03 -25.28 -15.65
N ILE A 179 3.69 -24.68 -14.64
CA ILE A 179 3.41 -24.94 -13.23
C ILE A 179 1.99 -24.50 -12.88
N LEU A 180 1.58 -23.30 -13.29
CA LEU A 180 0.25 -22.78 -13.01
C LEU A 180 -0.85 -23.60 -13.68
N ARG A 181 -0.63 -24.08 -14.92
CA ARG A 181 -1.54 -24.99 -15.61
C ARG A 181 -1.75 -26.29 -14.83
N LYS A 182 -0.67 -26.86 -14.28
CA LYS A 182 -0.73 -28.06 -13.44
C LYS A 182 -1.45 -27.82 -12.10
N GLN A 183 -1.19 -26.68 -11.46
CA GLN A 183 -1.79 -26.32 -10.16
C GLN A 183 -3.27 -25.94 -10.25
N ARG A 184 -3.67 -25.26 -11.33
CA ARG A 184 -5.04 -24.75 -11.55
C ARG A 184 -5.93 -25.73 -12.32
N GLY A 185 -5.40 -26.89 -12.72
CA GLY A 185 -6.16 -27.88 -13.51
C GLY A 185 -6.47 -27.44 -14.94
N TRP A 186 -5.85 -26.38 -15.44
CA TRP A 186 -6.10 -25.83 -16.78
C TRP A 186 -5.66 -26.74 -17.94
N GLY A 187 -5.04 -27.88 -17.64
CA GLY A 187 -4.70 -28.90 -18.64
C GLY A 187 -5.89 -29.68 -19.21
N ARG A 188 -7.10 -29.53 -18.66
CA ARG A 188 -8.32 -30.20 -19.16
C ARG A 188 -9.45 -29.23 -19.53
N LEU A 189 -9.15 -27.99 -19.88
CA LEU A 189 -10.23 -27.04 -20.16
C LEU A 189 -10.75 -27.09 -21.60
N LEU A 190 -10.08 -27.77 -22.53
CA LEU A 190 -10.55 -27.86 -23.92
C LEU A 190 -10.25 -29.24 -24.51
N CYS A 191 -11.28 -29.90 -25.06
CA CYS A 191 -11.11 -31.08 -25.90
C CYS A 191 -10.32 -30.71 -27.17
N GLU A 192 -9.28 -31.47 -27.53
CA GLU A 192 -8.42 -31.20 -28.68
C GLU A 192 -9.15 -31.30 -30.04
N GLU A 193 -10.28 -32.03 -30.10
CA GLU A 193 -11.05 -32.20 -31.34
C GLU A 193 -12.13 -31.12 -31.55
N CYS A 194 -12.67 -30.52 -30.47
CA CYS A 194 -13.82 -29.60 -30.57
C CYS A 194 -13.67 -28.27 -29.82
N GLY A 195 -12.63 -28.07 -29.00
CA GLY A 195 -12.36 -26.80 -28.33
C GLY A 195 -13.39 -26.39 -27.27
N GLY A 196 -14.17 -27.32 -26.70
CA GLY A 196 -15.12 -27.07 -25.61
C GLY A 196 -14.65 -27.61 -24.25
N PRO A 197 -15.23 -27.13 -23.11
CA PRO A 197 -14.87 -27.56 -21.76
C PRO A 197 -15.06 -29.07 -21.56
N ALA A 198 -14.09 -29.74 -20.91
CA ALA A 198 -14.01 -31.21 -20.86
C ALA A 198 -15.00 -31.90 -19.91
N ASP A 199 -15.84 -31.14 -19.21
CA ASP A 199 -16.84 -31.67 -18.29
C ASP A 199 -18.20 -31.67 -19.00
N GLY A 200 -18.51 -32.80 -19.66
CA GLY A 200 -19.87 -33.07 -20.12
C GLY A 200 -20.74 -33.44 -18.92
N GLU A 201 -21.56 -32.49 -18.47
CA GLU A 201 -22.83 -32.80 -17.80
C GLU A 201 -23.96 -32.48 -18.80
N GLU A 202 -24.83 -33.47 -18.98
CA GLU A 202 -26.13 -33.38 -19.67
C GLU A 202 -27.01 -32.25 -19.11
#